data_AF-A0A8C3YLE9-F1
#
_entry.id   AF-A0A8C3YLE9-F1
#
_cell.length_a   1.000
_cell.length_b   1.000
_cell.length_c   1.000
_cell.angle_alpha   90.00
_cell.angle_beta   90.00
_cell.angle_gamma   90.00
#
_symmetry.space_group_name_H-M   'P 1'
#
loop_
_entity.id
_entity.type
_entity.pdbx_description
1 polymer ?
#
loop_
_entity_poly.entity_id
_entity_poly.type
_entity_poly.pdbx_seq_one_letter_code
_entity_poly.pdbx_strand_id
1 'polypeptide(L)'
;RRASGLLVISVSDLCFSPTVNPCCYYPCQHQGICVRFDLDRYQCDCTRMGYSGPNCTIPELWTWLRTSLRPSPSFFHFQVTHGRWFWEFVNATFIPRNPASSGNSVFQSYLRPPTHNMAHDCISWESFSNVSYYTRILPSVPQDCPTPIGTKVQFTHSRFFQ
;
A
#
# COMPACT_ATOMS: atom_id res chain seq x y z
N ARG A 1 40.39 -13.30 54.05
CA ARG A 1 39.21 -13.46 53.15
C ARG A 1 38.67 -12.08 52.80
N ARG A 2 39.22 -11.43 51.77
CA ARG A 2 38.64 -10.22 51.17
C ARG A 2 38.28 -10.62 49.74
N ALA A 3 37.00 -10.84 49.50
CA ALA A 3 36.49 -11.11 48.16
C ALA A 3 36.43 -9.77 47.42
N SER A 4 37.38 -9.55 46.52
CA SER A 4 37.29 -8.51 45.51
C SER A 4 36.15 -8.87 44.57
N GLY A 5 34.99 -8.24 44.75
CA GLY A 5 33.85 -8.38 43.85
C GLY A 5 34.17 -7.70 42.53
N LEU A 6 34.46 -8.51 41.51
CA LEU A 6 34.54 -8.06 40.13
C LEU A 6 33.13 -7.59 39.71
N LEU A 7 32.97 -6.30 39.45
CA LEU A 7 31.77 -5.74 38.83
C LEU A 7 31.76 -6.20 37.38
N VAL A 8 31.04 -7.30 37.10
CA VAL A 8 30.76 -7.74 35.74
C VAL A 8 29.70 -6.79 35.18
N ILE A 9 30.14 -5.78 34.43
CA ILE A 9 29.21 -4.96 33.64
C ILE A 9 28.68 -5.89 32.56
N SER A 10 27.45 -6.37 32.77
CA SER A 10 26.70 -7.13 31.78
C SER A 10 26.61 -6.29 30.51
N VAL A 11 27.22 -6.78 29.43
CA VAL A 11 27.17 -6.19 28.08
C VAL A 11 25.78 -6.29 27.44
N SER A 12 24.77 -6.74 28.20
CA SER A 12 23.40 -6.98 27.75
C SER A 12 22.58 -5.70 27.54
N ASP A 13 23.06 -4.54 28.01
CA ASP A 13 22.36 -3.25 27.91
C ASP A 13 22.73 -2.43 26.66
N LEU A 14 23.32 -3.05 25.64
CA LEU A 14 23.52 -2.41 24.32
C LEU A 14 22.48 -2.85 23.27
N CYS A 15 21.50 -3.69 23.63
CA CYS A 15 20.47 -4.18 22.70
C CYS A 15 19.10 -3.54 22.92
N PHE A 16 19.05 -2.24 23.22
CA PHE A 16 17.82 -1.46 23.10
C PHE A 16 18.13 -0.11 22.47
N SER A 17 18.65 -0.15 21.23
CA SER A 17 18.40 0.97 20.33
C SER A 17 16.97 0.79 19.81
N PRO A 18 16.03 1.72 20.06
CA PRO A 18 14.66 1.65 19.58
C PRO A 18 14.61 1.99 18.09
N THR A 19 15.40 1.31 17.27
CA THR A 19 15.34 1.43 15.81
C THR A 19 14.11 0.67 15.35
N VAL A 20 12.93 1.24 15.64
CA VAL A 20 11.64 0.74 15.15
C VAL A 20 11.72 0.71 13.64
N ASN A 21 11.33 -0.41 13.03
CA ASN A 21 11.39 -0.55 11.59
C ASN A 21 10.66 0.63 10.92
N PRO A 22 11.33 1.43 10.08
CA PRO A 22 10.74 2.66 9.52
C PRO A 22 9.52 2.38 8.64
N CYS A 23 9.40 1.18 8.07
CA CYS A 23 8.23 0.78 7.29
C CYS A 23 6.96 0.57 8.16
N CYS A 24 7.07 0.49 9.49
CA CYS A 24 5.91 0.41 10.41
C CYS A 24 5.05 1.68 10.43
N TYR A 25 5.59 2.81 9.94
CA TYR A 25 4.84 4.07 9.81
C TYR A 25 4.06 4.17 8.49
N TYR A 26 4.20 3.19 7.58
CA TYR A 26 3.67 3.23 6.21
C TYR A 26 3.98 4.57 5.50
N PRO A 27 5.27 4.94 5.36
CA PRO A 27 5.66 6.25 4.84
C PRO A 27 5.35 6.41 3.34
N CYS A 28 5.44 5.33 2.56
CA CYS A 28 5.25 5.35 1.10
C CYS A 28 3.77 5.47 0.72
N GLN A 29 3.41 6.53 -0.01
CA GLN A 29 2.04 6.78 -0.48
C GLN A 29 1.80 6.22 -1.88
N HIS A 30 0.53 6.22 -2.32
CA HIS A 30 0.12 5.89 -3.70
C HIS A 30 0.60 4.53 -4.24
N GLN A 31 0.61 3.49 -3.39
CA GLN A 31 1.10 2.13 -3.71
C GLN A 31 2.63 2.01 -3.82
N GLY A 32 3.36 2.97 -3.22
CA GLY A 32 4.81 2.91 -3.01
C GLY A 32 5.25 1.66 -2.25
N ILE A 33 6.32 1.00 -2.70
CA ILE A 33 6.89 -0.16 -1.98
C ILE A 33 7.96 0.34 -1.01
N CYS A 34 7.79 0.04 0.29
CA CYS A 34 8.77 0.39 1.31
C CYS A 34 9.88 -0.66 1.38
N VAL A 35 11.12 -0.25 1.14
CA VAL A 35 12.29 -1.11 1.25
C VAL A 35 13.19 -0.58 2.36
N ARG A 36 13.59 -1.46 3.29
CA ARG A 36 14.53 -1.15 4.37
C ARG A 36 15.96 -1.38 3.89
N PHE A 37 16.81 -0.37 3.99
CA PHE A 37 18.21 -0.41 3.52
C PHE A 37 19.23 -0.53 4.67
N ASP A 38 18.95 0.07 5.83
CA ASP A 38 19.78 -0.01 7.04
C ASP A 38 18.90 -0.23 8.27
N LEU A 39 19.49 -0.19 9.47
CA LEU A 39 18.77 -0.29 10.75
C LEU A 39 17.64 0.77 10.87
N ASP A 40 17.90 2.00 10.41
CA ASP A 40 16.97 3.14 10.54
C ASP A 40 16.54 3.78 9.21
N ARG A 41 17.10 3.34 8.08
CA ARG A 41 16.84 3.96 6.77
C ARG A 41 15.89 3.13 5.93
N TYR A 42 14.94 3.83 5.31
CA TYR A 42 14.03 3.29 4.31
C TYR A 42 14.13 4.10 3.02
N GLN A 43 13.71 3.47 1.93
CA GLN A 43 13.48 4.13 0.66
C GLN A 43 12.21 3.58 0.04
N CYS A 44 11.43 4.45 -0.58
CA CYS A 44 10.25 4.07 -1.32
C CYS A 44 10.58 3.88 -2.80
N ASP A 45 10.22 2.72 -3.35
CA ASP A 45 10.18 2.54 -4.79
C ASP A 45 8.85 3.09 -5.32
N CYS A 46 8.92 4.20 -6.08
CA CYS A 46 7.78 4.89 -6.67
C CYS A 46 7.58 4.54 -8.17
N THR A 47 8.25 3.52 -8.68
CA THR A 47 8.22 3.18 -10.11
C THR A 47 6.81 2.94 -10.63
N ARG A 48 6.52 3.51 -11.81
CA ARG A 48 5.27 3.34 -12.55
C ARG A 48 3.99 3.83 -11.83
N MET A 49 4.12 4.62 -10.77
CA MET A 49 2.98 5.24 -10.07
C MET A 49 2.66 6.64 -10.59
N GLY A 50 3.61 7.28 -11.30
CA GLY A 50 3.50 8.68 -11.72
C GLY A 50 3.65 9.68 -10.56
N TYR A 51 4.28 9.24 -9.47
CA TYR A 51 4.65 10.03 -8.30
C TYR A 51 6.15 9.89 -8.04
N SER A 52 6.75 10.92 -7.45
CA SER A 52 8.17 11.05 -7.15
C SER A 52 8.39 11.54 -5.71
N GLY A 53 9.65 11.61 -5.30
CA GLY A 53 10.07 12.04 -3.96
C GLY A 53 10.27 10.90 -2.97
N PRO A 54 10.74 11.19 -1.75
CA PRO A 54 11.12 10.16 -0.77
C PRO A 54 9.94 9.29 -0.33
N ASN A 55 8.72 9.84 -0.33
CA ASN A 55 7.49 9.18 0.13
C ASN A 55 6.45 8.98 -0.98
N CYS A 56 6.84 9.13 -2.26
CA CYS A 56 5.94 9.04 -3.41
C CYS A 56 4.73 10.02 -3.33
N THR A 57 4.97 11.25 -2.91
CA THR A 57 3.92 12.28 -2.71
C THR A 57 3.89 13.33 -3.81
N ILE A 58 4.97 13.50 -4.56
CA ILE A 58 5.11 14.56 -5.56
C ILE A 58 4.55 14.05 -6.89
N PRO A 59 3.40 14.54 -7.38
CA PRO A 59 2.84 14.04 -8.64
C PRO A 59 3.61 14.55 -9.85
N GLU A 60 3.73 13.72 -10.88
CA GLU A 60 4.10 14.18 -12.21
C GLU A 60 2.97 15.00 -12.86
N LEU A 61 3.28 15.79 -13.89
CA LEU A 61 2.32 16.68 -14.55
C LEU A 61 1.01 15.96 -14.97
N TRP A 62 1.13 14.81 -15.63
CA TRP A 62 -0.03 14.03 -16.08
C TRP A 62 -0.81 13.42 -14.92
N THR A 63 -0.13 12.99 -13.87
CA THR A 63 -0.75 12.42 -12.66
C THR A 63 -1.49 13.49 -11.88
N TRP A 64 -0.90 14.68 -11.75
CA TRP A 64 -1.53 15.84 -11.15
C TRP A 64 -2.79 16.25 -11.92
N LEU A 65 -2.70 16.34 -13.25
CA LEU A 65 -3.84 16.68 -14.10
C LEU A 65 -4.97 15.66 -13.96
N ARG A 66 -4.65 14.36 -14.05
CA ARG A 66 -5.65 13.29 -13.88
C ARG A 66 -6.30 13.32 -12.50
N THR A 67 -5.52 13.52 -11.44
CA THR A 67 -6.04 13.53 -10.08
C THR A 67 -6.89 14.76 -9.81
N SER A 68 -6.51 15.92 -10.36
CA SER A 68 -7.27 17.17 -10.24
C SER A 68 -8.59 17.13 -11.02
N LEU A 69 -8.60 16.47 -12.17
CA LEU A 69 -9.81 16.31 -12.99
C LEU A 69 -10.69 15.14 -12.56
N ARG A 70 -10.21 14.22 -11.70
CA ARG A 70 -10.97 13.05 -11.26
C ARG A 70 -12.11 13.48 -10.33
N PRO A 71 -13.39 13.30 -10.72
CA PRO A 71 -14.52 13.58 -9.83
C PRO A 71 -14.52 12.68 -8.59
N SER A 72 -15.21 13.15 -7.54
CA SER A 72 -15.39 12.36 -6.32
C SER A 72 -16.21 11.08 -6.59
N PRO A 73 -15.95 9.98 -5.87
CA PRO A 73 -16.70 8.73 -6.05
C PRO A 73 -18.22 8.89 -5.86
N SER A 74 -18.63 9.77 -4.93
CA SER A 74 -20.04 10.06 -4.67
C SER A 74 -20.71 10.80 -5.83
N PHE A 75 -20.02 11.78 -6.43
CA PHE A 75 -20.52 12.49 -7.60
C PHE A 75 -20.64 11.57 -8.81
N PHE A 76 -19.65 10.71 -9.05
CA PHE A 76 -19.73 9.70 -10.11
C PHE A 76 -20.90 8.74 -9.90
N HIS A 77 -21.07 8.23 -8.68
CA HIS A 77 -22.19 7.34 -8.36
C HIS A 77 -23.53 8.03 -8.62
N PHE A 78 -23.65 9.30 -8.26
CA PHE A 78 -24.83 10.11 -8.54
C PHE A 78 -25.10 10.26 -10.04
N GLN A 79 -24.09 10.60 -10.84
CA GLN A 79 -24.22 10.74 -12.29
C GLN A 79 -24.61 9.42 -12.98
N VAL A 80 -24.05 8.29 -12.55
CA VAL A 80 -24.37 6.96 -13.09
C VAL A 80 -25.81 6.55 -12.77
N THR A 81 -26.29 6.84 -11.55
CA THR A 81 -27.62 6.39 -11.08
C THR A 81 -28.77 7.31 -11.51
N HIS A 82 -28.54 8.63 -11.57
CA HIS A 82 -29.60 9.62 -11.83
C HIS A 82 -29.54 10.21 -13.25
N GLY A 83 -28.40 10.12 -13.93
CA GLY A 83 -28.15 10.75 -15.22
C GLY A 83 -28.61 9.93 -16.42
N ARG A 84 -29.82 9.37 -16.43
CA ARG A 84 -30.30 8.51 -17.54
C ARG A 84 -30.24 9.21 -18.89
N TRP A 85 -30.72 10.46 -18.95
CA TRP A 85 -30.70 11.27 -20.18
C TRP A 85 -29.27 11.52 -20.70
N PHE A 86 -28.29 11.67 -19.79
CA PHE A 86 -26.88 11.84 -20.12
C PHE A 86 -26.32 10.59 -20.79
N TRP A 87 -26.61 9.40 -20.24
CA TRP A 87 -26.18 8.13 -20.84
C TRP A 87 -26.90 7.82 -22.15
N GLU A 88 -28.19 8.16 -22.26
CA GLU A 88 -28.94 8.01 -23.51
C GLU A 88 -28.39 8.93 -24.61
N PHE A 89 -28.04 10.18 -24.28
CA PHE A 89 -27.37 11.10 -25.20
C PHE A 89 -25.99 10.61 -25.63
N VAL A 90 -25.16 10.18 -24.67
CA VAL A 90 -23.81 9.65 -24.96
C VAL A 90 -23.89 8.41 -25.85
N ASN A 91 -24.82 7.50 -25.57
CA ASN A 91 -25.03 6.30 -26.38
C ASN A 91 -25.57 6.62 -27.80
N ALA A 92 -26.38 7.67 -27.94
CA ALA A 92 -26.96 8.08 -29.21
C ALA A 92 -25.99 8.89 -30.10
N THR A 93 -25.06 9.63 -29.50
CA THR A 93 -24.17 10.55 -30.24
C THR A 93 -22.75 10.03 -30.43
N PHE A 94 -22.30 9.05 -29.64
CA PHE A 94 -20.90 8.64 -29.60
C PHE A 94 -20.68 7.25 -30.22
N ILE A 95 -20.54 7.23 -31.55
CA ILE A 95 -19.97 6.15 -32.39
C ILE A 95 -20.50 4.73 -32.09
N PRO A 96 -21.38 4.13 -32.94
CA PRO A 96 -21.59 2.68 -32.92
C PRO A 96 -20.37 2.00 -33.55
N ARG A 97 -19.21 2.05 -32.90
CA ARG A 97 -18.12 1.14 -33.20
C ARG A 97 -18.42 -0.08 -32.38
N ASN A 98 -19.06 -1.09 -32.98
CA ASN A 98 -19.26 -2.41 -32.38
C ASN A 98 -18.11 -2.74 -31.41
N PRO A 99 -18.32 -2.65 -30.08
CA PRO A 99 -17.31 -2.98 -29.10
C PRO A 99 -17.69 -4.27 -28.37
N ALA A 100 -18.51 -5.13 -28.99
CA ALA A 100 -18.81 -6.46 -28.47
C ALA A 100 -17.57 -7.35 -28.32
N SER A 101 -16.38 -6.89 -28.74
CA SER A 101 -15.10 -7.57 -28.53
C SER A 101 -13.93 -6.65 -28.13
N SER A 102 -14.14 -5.37 -27.80
CA SER A 102 -13.00 -4.46 -27.56
C SER A 102 -13.21 -3.33 -26.55
N GLY A 103 -14.29 -3.36 -25.76
CA GLY A 103 -14.60 -2.27 -24.81
C GLY A 103 -14.71 -2.65 -23.34
N ASN A 104 -14.69 -3.95 -22.99
CA ASN A 104 -14.76 -4.40 -21.59
C ASN A 104 -13.42 -4.98 -21.12
N SER A 105 -12.31 -4.34 -21.48
CA SER A 105 -11.00 -4.95 -21.35
C SER A 105 -9.88 -3.98 -20.97
N VAL A 106 -10.09 -3.07 -20.01
CA VAL A 106 -8.93 -2.47 -19.27
C VAL A 106 -9.25 -2.11 -17.81
N PHE A 107 -10.04 -2.94 -17.12
CA PHE A 107 -9.93 -3.02 -15.66
C PHE A 107 -9.86 -4.47 -15.20
N GLN A 108 -9.17 -5.31 -15.98
CA GLN A 108 -8.73 -6.60 -15.47
C GLN A 108 -7.48 -6.34 -14.62
N SER A 109 -7.70 -6.01 -13.35
CA SER A 109 -6.66 -6.11 -12.30
C SER A 109 -6.07 -7.52 -12.18
N TYR A 110 -6.67 -8.50 -12.86
CA TYR A 110 -6.32 -9.93 -12.87
C TYR A 110 -5.06 -10.31 -13.64
N LEU A 111 -4.53 -9.45 -14.52
CA LEU A 111 -3.31 -9.76 -15.30
C LEU A 111 -2.01 -9.25 -14.66
N ARG A 112 -2.06 -8.77 -13.41
CA ARG A 112 -0.84 -8.40 -12.69
C ARG A 112 -0.23 -9.67 -12.07
N PRO A 113 1.06 -9.96 -12.30
CA PRO A 113 1.71 -11.08 -11.66
C PRO A 113 1.56 -10.95 -10.14
N PRO A 114 1.39 -12.09 -9.43
CA PRO A 114 1.28 -12.09 -7.97
C PRO A 114 2.50 -11.43 -7.35
N THR A 115 2.29 -10.50 -6.43
CA THR A 115 3.37 -9.69 -5.87
C THR A 115 3.79 -10.19 -4.49
N HIS A 116 2.85 -10.40 -3.57
CA HIS A 116 3.11 -10.74 -2.17
C HIS A 116 2.26 -11.95 -1.76
N ASN A 117 2.73 -12.73 -0.80
CA ASN A 117 1.96 -13.81 -0.19
C ASN A 117 2.10 -13.75 1.35
N MET A 118 1.62 -14.76 2.06
CA MET A 118 1.72 -14.80 3.53
C MET A 118 3.15 -15.03 4.04
N ALA A 119 4.03 -15.65 3.26
CA ALA A 119 5.39 -15.99 3.66
C ALA A 119 6.43 -14.94 3.21
N HIS A 120 6.13 -14.20 2.15
CA HIS A 120 7.01 -13.26 1.47
C HIS A 120 6.25 -11.96 1.23
N ASP A 121 6.65 -10.92 1.95
CA ASP A 121 6.17 -9.55 1.78
C ASP A 121 6.94 -8.79 0.68
N CYS A 122 7.73 -9.48 -0.14
CA CYS A 122 8.44 -8.94 -1.28
C CYS A 122 8.27 -9.87 -2.48
N ILE A 123 8.44 -9.30 -3.68
CA ILE A 123 8.40 -10.07 -4.93
C ILE A 123 9.54 -11.08 -4.90
N SER A 124 9.18 -12.35 -4.99
CA SER A 124 10.11 -13.47 -5.00
C SER A 124 9.69 -14.49 -6.06
N TRP A 125 10.63 -15.35 -6.46
CA TRP A 125 10.31 -16.45 -7.37
C TRP A 125 9.26 -17.40 -6.75
N GLU A 126 9.39 -17.68 -5.45
CA GLU A 126 8.46 -18.56 -4.71
C GLU A 126 7.05 -17.99 -4.64
N SER A 127 6.90 -16.67 -4.46
CA SER A 127 5.58 -16.02 -4.51
C SER A 127 4.91 -16.09 -5.88
N PHE A 128 5.69 -16.30 -6.93
CA PHE A 128 5.20 -16.40 -8.31
C PHE A 128 4.91 -17.86 -8.72
N SER A 129 5.79 -18.79 -8.37
CA SER A 129 5.69 -20.19 -8.77
C SER A 129 4.68 -20.99 -7.95
N ASN A 130 4.53 -20.65 -6.66
CA ASN A 130 3.74 -21.45 -5.72
C ASN A 130 2.28 -20.99 -5.65
N VAL A 131 1.42 -21.67 -6.41
CA VAL A 131 -0.03 -21.38 -6.52
C VAL A 131 -0.82 -21.81 -5.27
N SER A 132 -0.22 -22.57 -4.35
CA SER A 132 -0.89 -22.92 -3.08
C SER A 132 -1.09 -21.71 -2.18
N TYR A 133 -0.32 -20.64 -2.38
CA TYR A 133 -0.45 -19.41 -1.60
C TYR A 133 -1.41 -18.42 -2.26
N TYR A 134 -2.30 -17.85 -1.45
CA TYR A 134 -3.05 -16.68 -1.86
C TYR A 134 -2.17 -15.45 -1.92
N THR A 135 -2.44 -14.62 -2.93
CA THR A 135 -1.72 -13.39 -3.20
C THR A 135 -2.36 -12.24 -2.44
N ARG A 136 -1.55 -11.26 -2.05
CA ARG A 136 -2.01 -10.07 -1.31
C ARG A 136 -1.61 -8.81 -2.07
N ILE A 137 -2.50 -7.82 -2.04
CA ILE A 137 -2.27 -6.51 -2.68
C ILE A 137 -1.37 -5.64 -1.80
N LEU A 138 -1.54 -5.71 -0.47
CA LEU A 138 -0.68 -5.02 0.50
C LEU A 138 0.22 -6.04 1.22
N PRO A 139 1.47 -5.66 1.53
CA PRO A 139 2.33 -6.45 2.40
C PRO A 139 1.73 -6.59 3.80
N SER A 140 2.15 -7.62 4.52
CA SER A 140 1.80 -7.80 5.93
C SER A 140 2.47 -6.73 6.80
N VAL A 141 1.92 -6.47 7.98
CA VAL A 141 2.60 -5.64 8.99
C VAL A 141 3.89 -6.36 9.40
N PRO A 142 5.07 -5.71 9.35
CA PRO A 142 6.31 -6.31 9.81
C PRO A 142 6.21 -6.79 11.26
N GLN A 143 6.81 -7.94 11.58
CA GLN A 143 6.75 -8.50 12.94
C GLN A 143 7.50 -7.65 13.98
N ASP A 144 8.46 -6.84 13.52
CA ASP A 144 9.26 -5.92 14.35
C ASP A 144 8.52 -4.61 14.71
N CYS A 145 7.22 -4.52 14.42
CA CYS A 145 6.43 -3.33 14.73
C CYS A 145 5.88 -3.34 16.17
N PRO A 146 5.76 -2.17 16.82
CA PRO A 146 5.31 -2.08 18.21
C PRO A 146 3.83 -2.43 18.41
N THR A 147 3.01 -2.30 17.36
CA THR A 147 1.58 -2.66 17.42
C THR A 147 1.23 -3.61 16.27
N PRO A 148 0.18 -4.45 16.41
CA PRO A 148 -0.26 -5.37 15.35
C PRO A 148 -0.74 -4.66 14.07
N ILE A 149 -0.93 -3.34 14.11
CA ILE A 149 -1.32 -2.49 12.99
C ILE A 149 -0.24 -1.47 12.60
N GLY A 150 1.02 -1.71 13.01
CA GLY A 150 2.16 -0.84 12.74
C GLY A 150 2.51 0.03 13.94
N THR A 151 2.19 1.32 13.89
CA THR A 151 2.56 2.31 14.93
C THR A 151 1.37 3.05 15.53
N LYS A 152 0.20 3.00 14.88
CA LYS A 152 -1.00 3.63 15.42
C LYS A 152 -1.59 2.74 16.49
N VAL A 153 -1.81 3.30 17.67
CA VAL A 153 -2.59 2.62 18.70
C VAL A 153 -4.04 2.51 18.24
N GLN A 154 -4.57 1.29 18.24
CA GLN A 154 -6.00 1.06 18.07
C GLN A 154 -6.68 1.52 19.37
N PHE A 155 -7.20 2.74 19.40
CA PHE A 155 -8.27 3.05 20.33
C PHE A 155 -9.51 2.33 19.82
N THR A 156 -9.73 1.10 20.28
CA THR A 156 -11.05 0.48 20.20
C THR A 156 -11.98 1.39 20.98
N HIS A 157 -12.68 2.26 20.26
CA HIS A 157 -13.86 2.91 20.78
C HIS A 157 -14.85 1.77 20.97
N SER A 158 -14.84 1.15 22.14
CA SER A 158 -15.96 0.41 22.70
C SER A 158 -17.08 1.43 22.91
N ARG A 159 -17.65 1.91 21.80
CA ARG A 159 -18.99 2.46 21.79
C ARG A 159 -19.88 1.25 22.03
N PHE A 160 -20.09 0.95 23.30
CA PHE A 160 -21.27 0.25 23.75
C PHE A 160 -22.44 0.86 22.97
N PHE A 161 -23.16 -0.01 22.26
CA PHE A 161 -24.50 0.29 21.81
C PHE A 161 -25.25 0.84 23.02
N GLN A 162 -25.76 2.06 22.88
CA GLN A 162 -26.81 2.59 23.73
C GLN A 162 -27.89 3.14 22.83
#